data_AF-A0A965U0L5-F1
#
_entry.id   AF-A0A965U0L5-F1
#
_cell.length_a   1.000
_cell.length_b   1.000
_cell.length_c   1.000
_cell.angle_alpha   90.00
_cell.angle_beta   90.00
_cell.angle_gamma   90.00
#
_symmetry.space_group_name_H-M   'P 1'
#
loop_
_entity.id
_entity.type
_entity.pdbx_description
1 polymer ?
#
loop_
_entity_poly.entity_id
_entity_poly.type
_entity_poly.pdbx_seq_one_letter_code
_entity_poly.pdbx_strand_id
1 'polypeptide(L)'
;MKVDANDPRIAPEGYLIYTNFSYTGRKDEGMGYIRYKNATDIISKRAPFADITPQWIFNNLSRSFYHSMQGIDLLKPEFSPERASGWVLDQDFIPRKSSTASVVFHGVKRGENPEMTAMWTVLGYPPAGIAVPMWVKGGESQPTVMVKSSQSNNALACDQALYLKYKTFSLKRGNGGKYMNFNLIYNSTNGGYMKDIQKGESVIFDIYKEKIERWRVSGINLQELQEANKNADDVVNATYAGISSFLNN
;
A
#
# COMPACT_ATOMS: atom_id res chain seq x y z
N MET A 1 26.36 -3.73 -0.93
CA MET A 1 26.44 -5.20 -0.72
C MET A 1 25.19 -5.82 -1.30
N LYS A 2 25.30 -6.82 -2.17
CA LYS A 2 24.12 -7.57 -2.66
C LYS A 2 23.71 -8.53 -1.54
N VAL A 3 22.46 -8.46 -1.12
CA VAL A 3 21.93 -9.29 -0.03
C VAL A 3 20.94 -10.27 -0.67
N ASP A 4 21.09 -11.56 -0.38
CA ASP A 4 20.23 -12.62 -0.93
C ASP A 4 19.31 -13.16 0.16
N ALA A 5 18.00 -12.98 -0.03
CA ALA A 5 16.98 -13.49 0.89
C ALA A 5 16.85 -15.03 0.86
N ASN A 6 17.49 -15.71 -0.10
CA ASN A 6 17.54 -17.17 -0.16
C ASN A 6 18.76 -17.76 0.56
N ASP A 7 19.72 -16.94 1.01
CA ASP A 7 20.86 -17.43 1.79
C ASP A 7 20.43 -17.54 3.27
N PRO A 8 20.31 -18.75 3.84
CA PRO A 8 19.85 -18.93 5.22
C PRO A 8 20.80 -18.33 6.26
N ARG A 9 22.05 -18.03 5.91
CA ARG A 9 23.01 -17.33 6.79
C ARG A 9 22.68 -15.84 6.91
N ILE A 10 21.98 -15.29 5.91
CA ILE A 10 21.60 -13.88 5.81
C ILE A 10 20.14 -13.69 6.23
N ALA A 11 19.25 -14.57 5.75
CA ALA A 11 17.82 -14.54 5.95
C ALA A 11 17.34 -15.92 6.46
N PRO A 12 17.62 -16.29 7.72
CA PRO A 12 17.26 -17.61 8.26
C PRO A 12 15.75 -17.89 8.20
N GLU A 13 14.94 -16.85 8.33
CA GLU A 13 13.47 -16.93 8.23
C GLU A 13 12.94 -16.78 6.79
N GLY A 14 13.83 -16.74 5.78
CA GLY A 14 13.47 -16.61 4.37
C GLY A 14 13.00 -15.22 3.93
N TYR A 15 13.17 -14.19 4.78
CA TYR A 15 12.84 -12.80 4.44
C TYR A 15 13.84 -11.81 5.05
N LEU A 16 13.83 -10.60 4.48
CA LEU A 16 14.63 -9.47 4.96
C LEU A 16 13.78 -8.22 5.04
N ILE A 17 14.06 -7.39 6.05
CA ILE A 17 13.37 -6.11 6.27
C ILE A 17 14.41 -5.01 6.33
N TYR A 18 14.22 -3.96 5.53
CA TYR A 18 15.10 -2.79 5.49
C TYR A 18 14.31 -1.50 5.64
N THR A 19 14.93 -0.50 6.27
CA THR A 19 14.42 0.87 6.33
C THR A 19 15.56 1.88 6.11
N ASN A 20 15.40 3.14 6.49
CA ASN A 20 16.33 4.22 6.16
C ASN A 20 17.58 4.27 7.04
N PHE A 21 17.80 3.29 7.93
CA PHE A 21 19.09 3.15 8.62
C PHE A 21 19.93 2.07 7.93
N SER A 22 21.24 2.28 7.89
CA SER A 22 22.17 1.29 7.38
C SER A 22 22.45 0.25 8.45
N TYR A 23 22.22 -1.03 8.15
CA TYR A 23 22.65 -2.14 9.00
C TYR A 23 24.18 -2.24 9.12
N THR A 24 24.90 -1.69 8.15
CA THR A 24 26.37 -1.66 8.11
C THR A 24 26.92 -0.27 8.45
N GLY A 25 26.06 0.65 8.91
CA GLY A 25 26.43 2.01 9.29
C GLY A 25 26.71 2.14 10.79
N ARG A 26 26.92 3.37 11.26
CA ARG A 26 27.07 3.64 12.69
C ARG A 26 25.75 3.41 13.40
N LYS A 27 25.80 2.61 14.47
CA LYS A 27 24.66 2.34 15.35
C LYS A 27 24.14 3.67 15.92
N ASP A 28 22.82 3.80 16.01
CA ASP A 28 22.10 4.94 16.63
C ASP A 28 22.20 6.30 15.90
N GLU A 29 22.77 6.37 14.69
CA GLU A 29 22.81 7.61 13.87
C GLU A 29 21.73 7.66 12.77
N GLY A 30 20.96 6.57 12.57
CA GLY A 30 19.96 6.45 11.50
C GLY A 30 18.52 6.84 11.90
N MET A 31 17.68 7.16 10.92
CA MET A 31 16.23 7.28 11.13
C MET A 31 15.49 6.00 10.75
N GLY A 32 14.39 5.69 11.45
CA GLY A 32 13.48 4.60 11.06
C GLY A 32 13.58 3.30 11.86
N TYR A 33 14.33 3.28 12.97
CA TYR A 33 14.37 2.14 13.88
C TYR A 33 12.98 1.68 14.36
N ILE A 34 12.10 2.64 14.70
CA ILE A 34 10.73 2.31 15.11
C ILE A 34 9.95 1.69 13.94
N ARG A 35 10.01 2.27 12.74
CA ARG A 35 9.34 1.68 11.54
C ARG A 35 9.86 0.29 11.20
N TYR A 36 11.16 0.07 11.36
CA TYR A 36 11.76 -1.25 11.21
C TYR A 36 11.21 -2.24 12.23
N LYS A 37 11.14 -1.84 13.50
CA LYS A 37 10.54 -2.67 14.54
C LYS A 37 9.06 -2.91 14.29
N ASN A 38 8.29 -1.91 13.85
CA ASN A 38 6.89 -2.07 13.45
C ASN A 38 6.76 -3.17 12.38
N ALA A 39 7.52 -3.08 11.29
CA ALA A 39 7.50 -4.06 10.22
C ALA A 39 7.95 -5.45 10.69
N THR A 40 8.97 -5.52 11.55
CA THR A 40 9.48 -6.77 12.13
C THR A 40 8.44 -7.45 13.01
N ASP A 41 7.80 -6.71 13.92
CA ASP A 41 6.75 -7.23 14.80
C ASP A 41 5.52 -7.72 14.00
N ILE A 42 5.22 -7.08 12.87
CA ILE A 42 4.10 -7.47 11.99
C ILE A 42 4.45 -8.71 11.16
N ILE A 43 5.62 -8.73 10.51
CA ILE A 43 6.03 -9.82 9.62
C ILE A 43 6.35 -11.08 10.41
N SER A 44 7.06 -10.99 11.55
CA SER A 44 7.43 -12.17 12.36
C SER A 44 6.22 -12.98 12.83
N LYS A 45 5.08 -12.32 13.08
CA LYS A 45 3.82 -12.99 13.44
C LYS A 45 3.15 -13.70 12.26
N ARG A 46 3.44 -13.29 11.02
CA ARG A 46 2.82 -13.84 9.82
C ARG A 46 3.70 -14.81 9.06
N ALA A 47 5.01 -14.60 9.05
CA ALA A 47 5.98 -15.39 8.30
C ALA A 47 5.84 -16.92 8.52
N PRO A 48 5.57 -17.44 9.74
CA PRO A 48 5.37 -18.87 9.95
C PRO A 48 4.21 -19.50 9.16
N PHE A 49 3.23 -18.70 8.73
CA PHE A 49 2.09 -19.18 7.93
C PHE A 49 2.37 -19.26 6.43
N ALA A 50 3.52 -18.73 5.96
CA ALA A 50 3.96 -18.78 4.57
C ALA A 50 2.93 -18.27 3.53
N ASP A 51 2.04 -17.35 3.92
CA ASP A 51 0.91 -16.87 3.10
C ASP A 51 0.86 -15.32 2.99
N ILE A 52 2.05 -14.70 3.00
CA ILE A 52 2.21 -13.26 2.76
C ILE A 52 1.96 -12.96 1.28
N THR A 53 0.81 -12.34 0.97
CA THR A 53 0.43 -11.91 -0.38
C THR A 53 0.69 -10.42 -0.59
N PRO A 54 0.69 -9.92 -1.85
CA PRO A 54 0.72 -8.47 -2.10
C PRO A 54 -0.39 -7.71 -1.37
N GLN A 55 -1.62 -8.26 -1.37
CA GLN A 55 -2.76 -7.67 -0.66
C GLN A 55 -2.50 -7.61 0.85
N TRP A 56 -1.93 -8.67 1.43
CA TRP A 56 -1.56 -8.68 2.85
C TRP A 56 -0.51 -7.62 3.17
N ILE A 57 0.51 -7.45 2.31
CA ILE A 57 1.56 -6.43 2.48
C ILE A 57 0.94 -5.03 2.51
N PHE A 58 0.07 -4.68 1.56
CA PHE A 58 -0.55 -3.36 1.55
C PHE A 58 -1.39 -3.12 2.81
N ASN A 59 -2.22 -4.10 3.20
CA ASN A 59 -3.14 -3.96 4.31
C ASN A 59 -2.48 -3.98 5.69
N ASN A 60 -1.38 -4.71 5.85
CA ASN A 60 -0.76 -4.93 7.16
C ASN A 60 0.55 -4.17 7.33
N LEU A 61 1.19 -3.70 6.27
CA LEU A 61 2.42 -2.88 6.36
C LEU A 61 2.16 -1.46 5.85
N SER A 62 1.84 -1.30 4.57
CA SER A 62 1.72 0.02 3.94
C SER A 62 0.57 0.86 4.51
N ARG A 63 -0.42 0.22 5.12
CA ARG A 63 -1.58 0.84 5.79
C ARG A 63 -1.60 0.58 7.30
N SER A 64 -0.44 0.27 7.89
CA SER A 64 -0.32 0.01 9.32
C SER A 64 -0.16 1.28 10.14
N PHE A 65 -0.99 1.42 11.17
CA PHE A 65 -0.86 2.47 12.18
C PHE A 65 -0.47 1.90 13.56
N TYR A 66 0.27 0.79 13.53
CA TYR A 66 0.94 0.24 14.69
C TYR A 66 2.24 1.00 15.00
N HIS A 67 2.51 1.27 16.27
CA HIS A 67 3.69 1.98 16.74
C HIS A 67 4.37 1.21 17.89
N SER A 68 5.39 0.42 17.55
CA SER A 68 6.06 -0.54 18.44
C SER A 68 6.65 0.07 19.71
N MET A 69 7.18 1.30 19.67
CA MET A 69 7.71 1.96 20.88
C MET A 69 6.58 2.28 21.88
N GLN A 70 5.45 2.80 21.38
CA GLN A 70 4.34 3.25 22.21
C GLN A 70 3.42 2.09 22.60
N GLY A 71 3.52 0.95 21.90
CA GLY A 71 2.66 -0.20 22.10
C GLY A 71 1.22 0.03 21.66
N ILE A 72 0.96 0.99 20.76
CA ILE A 72 -0.38 1.35 20.29
C ILE A 72 -0.61 0.92 18.84
N ASP A 73 -1.87 0.71 18.49
CA ASP A 73 -2.35 0.56 17.12
C ASP A 73 -3.61 1.39 16.95
N LEU A 74 -3.54 2.46 16.15
CA LEU A 74 -4.64 3.42 16.00
C LEU A 74 -5.92 2.81 15.39
N LEU A 75 -5.82 1.64 14.75
CA LEU A 75 -6.99 0.91 14.24
C LEU A 75 -7.73 0.12 15.32
N LYS A 76 -7.17 0.01 16.54
CA LYS A 76 -7.81 -0.69 17.65
C LYS A 76 -8.68 0.26 18.47
N PRO A 77 -9.89 -0.14 18.89
CA PRO A 77 -10.83 0.72 19.62
C PRO A 77 -10.23 1.39 20.87
N GLU A 78 -9.38 0.68 21.60
CA GLU A 78 -8.72 1.16 22.82
C GLU A 78 -7.72 2.31 22.57
N PHE A 79 -7.14 2.39 21.37
CA PHE A 79 -6.20 3.43 20.96
C PHE A 79 -6.77 4.38 19.89
N SER A 80 -8.05 4.23 19.56
CA SER A 80 -8.69 5.03 18.51
C SER A 80 -8.62 6.53 18.84
N PRO A 81 -8.14 7.36 17.90
CA PRO A 81 -8.17 8.82 18.03
C PRO A 81 -9.57 9.42 18.19
N GLU A 82 -10.64 8.68 17.88
CA GLU A 82 -12.04 9.08 18.13
C GLU A 82 -12.32 9.29 19.63
N ARG A 83 -11.50 8.73 20.52
CA ARG A 83 -11.58 8.94 21.97
C ARG A 83 -11.11 10.35 22.38
N ALA A 84 -10.57 11.13 21.45
CA ALA A 84 -10.12 12.51 21.63
C ALA A 84 -10.61 13.37 20.46
N SER A 85 -9.73 14.18 19.85
CA SER A 85 -10.10 15.10 18.76
C SER A 85 -10.09 14.46 17.37
N GLY A 86 -9.66 13.21 17.22
CA GLY A 86 -9.37 12.58 15.93
C GLY A 86 -8.03 12.99 15.30
N TRP A 87 -7.34 14.00 15.84
CA TRP A 87 -6.04 14.45 15.36
C TRP A 87 -4.91 13.78 16.13
N VAL A 88 -3.92 13.25 15.41
CA VAL A 88 -2.74 12.59 15.99
C VAL A 88 -1.46 13.03 15.29
N LEU A 89 -0.33 12.86 15.97
CA LEU A 89 0.99 13.08 15.37
C LEU A 89 1.29 12.00 14.32
N ASP A 90 1.68 12.41 13.11
CA ASP A 90 2.20 11.54 12.06
C ASP A 90 3.71 11.34 12.28
N GLN A 91 4.06 10.40 13.15
CA GLN A 91 5.44 10.10 13.51
C GLN A 91 5.64 8.60 13.60
N ASP A 92 6.66 8.10 12.90
CA ASP A 92 7.15 6.71 12.97
C ASP A 92 6.14 5.57 12.69
N PHE A 93 4.97 5.88 12.13
CA PHE A 93 4.15 4.91 11.41
C PHE A 93 4.81 4.51 10.07
N ILE A 94 4.42 3.36 9.52
CA ILE A 94 4.91 2.91 8.21
C ILE A 94 4.47 3.87 7.09
N PRO A 95 3.15 4.13 6.89
CA PRO A 95 2.70 5.23 6.04
C PRO A 95 3.00 6.58 6.70
N ARG A 96 3.45 7.55 5.90
CA ARG A 96 3.74 8.91 6.35
C ARG A 96 3.18 9.93 5.37
N LYS A 97 3.03 11.17 5.79
CA LYS A 97 2.74 12.30 4.89
C LYS A 97 3.70 12.38 3.70
N SER A 98 4.96 11.98 3.87
CA SER A 98 5.95 11.98 2.78
C SER A 98 5.85 10.77 1.86
N SER A 99 5.03 9.75 2.16
CA SER A 99 4.85 8.59 1.28
C SER A 99 4.16 9.03 -0.01
N THR A 100 4.69 8.51 -1.13
CA THR A 100 4.26 8.83 -2.49
C THR A 100 3.81 7.61 -3.30
N ALA A 101 4.14 6.40 -2.83
CA ALA A 101 3.66 5.14 -3.39
C ALA A 101 3.90 3.98 -2.41
N SER A 102 3.29 2.84 -2.70
CA SER A 102 3.70 1.52 -2.20
C SER A 102 3.66 0.53 -3.35
N VAL A 103 4.73 -0.27 -3.51
CA VAL A 103 4.88 -1.18 -4.64
C VAL A 103 5.29 -2.55 -4.13
N VAL A 104 4.63 -3.59 -4.65
CA VAL A 104 5.02 -4.99 -4.44
C VAL A 104 5.33 -5.62 -5.79
N PHE A 105 6.58 -6.05 -5.97
CA PHE A 105 6.97 -6.91 -7.07
C PHE A 105 6.72 -8.36 -6.67
N HIS A 106 5.75 -9.01 -7.31
CA HIS A 106 5.48 -10.42 -7.14
C HIS A 106 6.23 -11.18 -8.24
N GLY A 107 7.40 -11.71 -7.88
CA GLY A 107 8.23 -12.51 -8.77
C GLY A 107 7.65 -13.90 -9.06
N VAL A 108 8.42 -14.67 -9.82
CA VAL A 108 8.06 -16.01 -10.29
C VAL A 108 8.98 -17.06 -9.66
N LYS A 109 8.52 -18.30 -9.56
CA LYS A 109 9.34 -19.42 -9.06
C LYS A 109 10.38 -19.83 -10.08
N ARG A 110 11.40 -20.58 -9.64
CA ARG A 110 12.42 -21.14 -10.54
C ARG A 110 11.75 -22.00 -11.61
N GLY A 111 11.99 -21.69 -12.87
CA GLY A 111 11.43 -22.41 -14.02
C GLY A 111 10.09 -21.84 -14.55
N GLU A 112 9.47 -20.90 -13.84
CA GLU A 112 8.30 -20.19 -14.37
C GLU A 112 8.71 -19.11 -15.39
N ASN A 113 7.79 -18.73 -16.29
CA ASN A 113 8.02 -17.67 -17.26
C ASN A 113 8.25 -16.32 -16.52
N PRO A 114 9.43 -15.67 -16.65
CA PRO A 114 9.73 -14.41 -15.98
C PRO A 114 8.81 -13.25 -16.36
N GLU A 115 8.15 -13.30 -17.51
CA GLU A 115 7.14 -12.31 -17.92
C GLU A 115 5.92 -12.27 -16.98
N MET A 116 5.72 -13.32 -16.18
CA MET A 116 4.65 -13.40 -15.18
C MET A 116 4.88 -12.54 -13.93
N THR A 117 6.05 -11.91 -13.82
CA THR A 117 6.34 -10.97 -12.73
C THR A 117 5.34 -9.82 -12.74
N ALA A 118 4.56 -9.69 -11.68
CA ALA A 118 3.55 -8.65 -11.53
C ALA A 118 4.05 -7.52 -10.63
N MET A 119 3.75 -6.28 -10.99
CA MET A 119 4.02 -5.10 -10.17
C MET A 119 2.69 -4.54 -9.64
N TRP A 120 2.35 -4.89 -8.40
CA TRP A 120 1.21 -4.28 -7.72
C TRP A 120 1.59 -2.91 -7.20
N THR A 121 0.82 -1.89 -7.57
CA THR A 121 1.18 -0.49 -7.32
C THR A 121 0.03 0.27 -6.68
N VAL A 122 0.33 0.93 -5.57
CA VAL A 122 -0.48 1.96 -4.94
C VAL A 122 0.21 3.31 -5.19
N LEU A 123 -0.43 4.21 -5.92
CA LEU A 123 0.08 5.58 -6.15
C LEU A 123 -0.43 6.55 -5.08
N GLY A 124 0.39 7.53 -4.71
CA GLY A 124 0.06 8.55 -3.72
C GLY A 124 0.28 8.10 -2.27
N TYR A 125 -0.55 8.59 -1.35
CA TYR A 125 -0.48 8.23 0.07
C TYR A 125 -1.11 6.84 0.27
N PRO A 126 -0.37 5.79 0.72
CA PRO A 126 -0.88 4.41 0.66
C PRO A 126 -2.21 4.12 1.40
N PRO A 127 -2.53 4.74 2.55
CA PRO A 127 -3.85 4.61 3.16
C PRO A 127 -4.99 5.18 2.31
N ALA A 128 -4.67 6.11 1.41
CA ALA A 128 -5.60 6.78 0.49
C ALA A 128 -5.47 6.29 -0.96
N GLY A 129 -4.60 5.33 -1.25
CA GLY A 129 -4.37 4.81 -2.59
C GLY A 129 -4.86 3.37 -2.75
N ILE A 130 -5.31 3.02 -3.95
CA ILE A 130 -5.80 1.70 -4.33
C ILE A 130 -4.72 0.91 -5.10
N ALA A 131 -4.53 -0.38 -4.78
CA ALA A 131 -3.55 -1.22 -5.48
C ALA A 131 -4.09 -1.71 -6.83
N VAL A 132 -3.30 -1.52 -7.89
CA VAL A 132 -3.59 -2.03 -9.23
C VAL A 132 -2.36 -2.79 -9.74
N PRO A 133 -2.51 -4.00 -10.30
CA PRO A 133 -1.40 -4.74 -10.85
C PRO A 133 -1.04 -4.27 -12.27
N MET A 134 0.24 -4.36 -12.60
CA MET A 134 0.80 -4.01 -13.91
C MET A 134 1.82 -5.07 -14.35
N TRP A 135 1.98 -5.23 -15.67
CA TRP A 135 2.94 -6.16 -16.27
C TRP A 135 3.77 -5.48 -17.34
N VAL A 136 5.06 -5.79 -17.38
CA VAL A 136 5.98 -5.32 -18.44
C VAL A 136 5.47 -5.74 -19.83
N LYS A 137 4.98 -6.98 -19.95
CA LYS A 137 4.40 -7.53 -21.18
C LYS A 137 3.16 -6.77 -21.69
N GLY A 138 2.49 -6.03 -20.81
CA GLY A 138 1.38 -5.15 -21.20
C GLY A 138 1.82 -3.99 -22.10
N GLY A 139 3.11 -3.64 -22.14
CA GLY A 139 3.61 -2.52 -22.95
C GLY A 139 2.82 -1.24 -22.66
N GLU A 140 2.28 -0.61 -23.69
CA GLU A 140 1.42 0.58 -23.59
C GLU A 140 -0.01 0.29 -23.08
N SER A 141 -0.44 -0.98 -23.08
CA SER A 141 -1.75 -1.42 -22.60
C SER A 141 -1.77 -1.59 -21.07
N GLN A 142 -1.45 -0.52 -20.33
CA GLN A 142 -1.57 -0.46 -18.87
C GLN A 142 -2.94 0.08 -18.44
N PRO A 143 -3.39 -0.17 -17.19
CA PRO A 143 -4.58 0.46 -16.63
C PRO A 143 -4.52 1.99 -16.79
N THR A 144 -5.52 2.60 -17.40
CA THR A 144 -5.50 4.01 -17.76
C THR A 144 -5.49 4.92 -16.53
N VAL A 145 -6.04 4.44 -15.40
CA VAL A 145 -6.02 5.17 -14.12
C VAL A 145 -4.63 5.23 -13.48
N MET A 146 -3.67 4.42 -13.95
CA MET A 146 -2.32 4.29 -13.42
C MET A 146 -1.25 4.98 -14.28
N VAL A 147 -1.61 5.43 -15.48
CA VAL A 147 -0.72 6.20 -16.38
C VAL A 147 -1.05 7.69 -16.31
N LYS A 148 -0.10 8.53 -16.76
CA LYS A 148 -0.28 9.99 -16.79
C LYS A 148 -1.58 10.36 -17.49
N SER A 149 -2.42 11.14 -16.82
CA SER A 149 -3.67 11.66 -17.38
C SER A 149 -3.41 12.82 -18.34
N SER A 150 -4.42 13.15 -19.17
CA SER A 150 -4.40 14.39 -19.96
C SER A 150 -4.70 15.64 -19.14
N GLN A 151 -5.27 15.48 -17.94
CA GLN A 151 -5.76 16.58 -17.11
C GLN A 151 -4.72 17.08 -16.10
N SER A 152 -3.73 16.26 -15.76
CA SER A 152 -2.69 16.59 -14.79
C SER A 152 -1.33 15.96 -15.15
N ASN A 153 -0.28 16.34 -14.43
CA ASN A 153 1.03 15.69 -14.56
C ASN A 153 1.13 14.33 -13.83
N ASN A 154 0.04 13.85 -13.24
CA ASN A 154 -0.07 12.60 -12.51
C ASN A 154 -1.07 11.65 -13.19
N ALA A 155 -1.08 10.39 -12.72
CA ALA A 155 -2.14 9.45 -13.00
C ALA A 155 -3.39 9.77 -12.17
N LEU A 156 -4.58 9.40 -12.67
CA LEU A 156 -5.87 9.64 -11.98
C LEU A 156 -5.84 9.04 -10.56
N ALA A 157 -5.38 7.80 -10.41
CA ALA A 157 -5.29 7.15 -9.10
C ALA A 157 -4.40 7.92 -8.11
N CYS A 158 -3.35 8.58 -8.61
CA CYS A 158 -2.46 9.41 -7.80
C CYS A 158 -3.14 10.71 -7.38
N ASP A 159 -3.82 11.41 -8.29
CA ASP A 159 -4.54 12.65 -7.97
C ASP A 159 -5.63 12.42 -6.92
N GLN A 160 -6.38 11.32 -7.04
CA GLN A 160 -7.40 10.94 -6.06
C GLN A 160 -6.79 10.64 -4.68
N ALA A 161 -5.69 9.87 -4.63
CA ALA A 161 -4.98 9.61 -3.38
C ALA A 161 -4.39 10.89 -2.75
N LEU A 162 -3.89 11.82 -3.58
CA LEU A 162 -3.37 13.11 -3.12
C LEU A 162 -4.49 14.02 -2.58
N TYR A 163 -5.67 14.01 -3.18
CA TYR A 163 -6.84 14.74 -2.68
C TYR A 163 -7.17 14.32 -1.23
N LEU A 164 -7.29 13.02 -0.99
CA LEU A 164 -7.56 12.46 0.35
C LEU A 164 -6.42 12.73 1.34
N LYS A 165 -5.16 12.62 0.87
CA LYS A 165 -3.97 13.00 1.65
C LYS A 165 -4.05 14.46 2.08
N TYR A 166 -4.40 15.39 1.19
CA TYR A 166 -4.45 16.80 1.54
C TYR A 166 -5.58 17.14 2.51
N LYS A 167 -6.72 16.44 2.45
CA LYS A 167 -7.74 16.52 3.52
C LYS A 167 -7.21 16.00 4.86
N THR A 168 -6.53 14.85 4.85
CA THR A 168 -5.94 14.20 6.04
C THR A 168 -4.91 15.10 6.72
N PHE A 169 -4.06 15.77 5.95
CA PHE A 169 -2.99 16.66 6.42
C PHE A 169 -3.32 18.14 6.16
N SER A 170 -4.55 18.54 6.48
CA SER A 170 -5.09 19.86 6.13
C SER A 170 -4.60 21.00 7.04
N LEU A 171 -4.16 20.73 8.27
CA LEU A 171 -3.60 21.77 9.15
C LEU A 171 -2.23 22.26 8.65
N LYS A 172 -2.14 23.53 8.24
CA LYS A 172 -0.90 24.15 7.76
C LYS A 172 -0.25 25.12 8.73
N ARG A 173 -1.02 25.72 9.65
CA ARG A 173 -0.51 26.72 10.59
C ARG A 173 0.47 26.12 11.59
N GLY A 174 1.59 26.81 11.84
CA GLY A 174 2.62 26.39 12.81
C GLY A 174 3.09 24.94 12.60
N ASN A 175 3.11 24.15 13.67
CA ASN A 175 3.45 22.72 13.62
C ASN A 175 2.34 21.82 13.06
N GLY A 176 1.23 22.38 12.55
CA GLY A 176 0.06 21.62 12.09
C GLY A 176 0.38 20.56 11.03
N GLY A 177 1.42 20.79 10.22
CA GLY A 177 1.86 19.84 9.20
C GLY A 177 2.36 18.49 9.72
N LYS A 178 2.59 18.37 11.04
CA LYS A 178 2.99 17.13 11.75
C LYS A 178 1.79 16.30 12.23
N TYR A 179 0.56 16.81 12.08
CA TYR A 179 -0.65 16.15 12.55
C TYR A 179 -1.47 15.63 11.36
N MET A 180 -2.10 14.48 11.55
CA MET A 180 -3.07 13.90 10.65
C MET A 180 -4.45 13.82 11.31
N ASN A 181 -5.50 14.12 10.54
CA ASN A 181 -6.87 13.83 10.93
C ASN A 181 -7.14 12.33 10.66
N PHE A 182 -6.95 11.51 11.68
CA PHE A 182 -7.02 10.06 11.54
C PHE A 182 -8.44 9.56 11.26
N ASN A 183 -9.46 10.26 11.76
CA ASN A 183 -10.86 9.87 11.59
C ASN A 183 -11.31 9.85 10.11
N LEU A 184 -10.60 10.57 9.23
CA LEU A 184 -10.82 10.46 7.79
C LEU A 184 -10.30 9.14 7.23
N ILE A 185 -9.14 8.69 7.69
CA ILE A 185 -8.51 7.42 7.28
C ILE A 185 -9.36 6.25 7.75
N TYR A 186 -9.65 6.21 9.06
CA TYR A 186 -10.39 5.14 9.72
C TYR A 186 -11.20 5.71 10.88
N ASN A 187 -12.43 5.21 11.04
CA ASN A 187 -13.34 5.57 12.12
C ASN A 187 -14.33 4.43 12.38
N SER A 188 -15.00 4.47 13.53
CA SER A 188 -15.99 3.48 13.94
C SER A 188 -17.33 3.57 13.18
N THR A 189 -17.70 4.75 12.68
CA THR A 189 -19.00 5.01 12.03
C THR A 189 -19.16 4.28 10.70
N ASN A 190 -18.19 4.43 9.80
CA ASN A 190 -18.24 3.82 8.47
C ASN A 190 -16.95 3.11 8.06
N GLY A 191 -15.87 3.26 8.84
CA GLY A 191 -14.55 2.68 8.58
C GLY A 191 -13.56 3.63 7.90
N GLY A 192 -13.95 4.87 7.61
CA GLY A 192 -13.12 5.84 6.89
C GLY A 192 -12.85 5.48 5.43
N TYR A 193 -12.17 6.36 4.70
CA TYR A 193 -11.90 6.13 3.27
C TYR A 193 -11.03 4.89 3.03
N MET A 194 -10.20 4.50 4.00
CA MET A 194 -9.29 3.36 3.86
C MET A 194 -10.08 2.05 3.70
N LYS A 195 -11.21 1.91 4.40
CA LYS A 195 -12.07 0.72 4.27
C LYS A 195 -12.71 0.64 2.88
N ASP A 196 -13.16 1.76 2.32
CA ASP A 196 -13.76 1.76 0.98
C ASP A 196 -12.71 1.48 -0.11
N ILE A 197 -11.50 2.01 0.05
CA ILE A 197 -10.36 1.64 -0.79
C ILE A 197 -10.07 0.14 -0.70
N GLN A 198 -10.05 -0.45 0.49
CA GLN A 198 -9.81 -1.88 0.67
C GLN A 198 -10.89 -2.75 0.03
N LYS A 199 -12.16 -2.31 0.04
CA LYS A 199 -13.25 -2.99 -0.68
C LYS A 199 -13.02 -2.97 -2.18
N GLY A 200 -12.77 -1.79 -2.76
CA GLY A 200 -12.48 -1.66 -4.19
C GLY A 200 -11.24 -2.45 -4.60
N GLU A 201 -10.18 -2.37 -3.80
CA GLU A 201 -8.95 -3.14 -4.00
C GLU A 201 -9.22 -4.65 -3.99
N SER A 202 -10.08 -5.16 -3.11
CA SER A 202 -10.42 -6.58 -3.08
C SER A 202 -11.09 -7.05 -4.37
N VAL A 203 -11.97 -6.22 -4.95
CA VAL A 203 -12.57 -6.51 -6.27
C VAL A 203 -11.49 -6.55 -7.36
N ILE A 204 -10.52 -5.64 -7.31
CA ILE A 204 -9.37 -5.66 -8.25
C ILE A 204 -8.57 -6.95 -8.07
N PHE A 205 -8.22 -7.34 -6.86
CA PHE A 205 -7.53 -8.62 -6.63
C PHE A 205 -8.31 -9.81 -7.21
N ASP A 206 -9.64 -9.83 -7.05
CA ASP A 206 -10.50 -10.89 -7.58
C ASP A 206 -10.56 -10.90 -9.13
N ILE A 207 -10.55 -9.72 -9.78
CA ILE A 207 -10.51 -9.61 -11.26
C ILE A 207 -9.30 -10.34 -11.85
N TYR A 208 -8.14 -10.22 -11.19
CA TYR A 208 -6.87 -10.77 -11.69
C TYR A 208 -6.54 -12.15 -11.13
N LYS A 209 -7.09 -12.56 -9.98
CA LYS A 209 -6.69 -13.79 -9.27
C LYS A 209 -6.73 -15.02 -10.17
N GLU A 210 -7.87 -15.29 -10.80
CA GLU A 210 -8.06 -16.44 -11.68
C GLU A 210 -7.17 -16.36 -12.94
N LYS A 211 -7.06 -15.16 -13.52
CA LYS A 211 -6.26 -14.89 -14.71
C LYS A 211 -4.78 -15.13 -14.46
N ILE A 212 -4.25 -14.66 -13.33
CA ILE A 212 -2.85 -14.84 -12.95
C ILE A 212 -2.52 -16.34 -12.85
N GLU A 213 -3.37 -17.14 -12.21
CA GLU A 213 -3.15 -18.58 -12.08
C GLU A 213 -3.15 -19.28 -13.46
N ARG A 214 -4.08 -18.92 -14.35
CA ARG A 214 -4.06 -19.45 -15.73
C ARG A 214 -2.83 -19.02 -16.51
N TRP A 215 -2.51 -17.72 -16.49
CA TRP A 215 -1.39 -17.15 -17.23
C TRP A 215 -0.02 -17.67 -16.76
N ARG A 216 0.10 -18.15 -15.52
CA ARG A 216 1.32 -18.85 -15.07
C ARG A 216 1.63 -20.08 -15.92
N VAL A 217 0.61 -20.74 -16.46
CA VAL A 217 0.76 -21.93 -17.32
C VAL A 217 0.73 -21.55 -18.80
N SER A 218 -0.23 -20.73 -19.23
CA SER A 218 -0.46 -20.41 -20.65
C SER A 218 0.37 -19.24 -21.17
N GLY A 219 1.02 -18.48 -20.29
CA GLY A 219 1.50 -17.13 -20.58
C GLY A 219 0.37 -16.08 -20.54
N ILE A 220 0.77 -14.81 -20.46
CA ILE A 220 -0.14 -13.66 -20.42
C ILE A 220 -0.88 -13.52 -21.76
N ASN A 221 -2.21 -13.58 -21.71
CA ASN A 221 -3.08 -13.23 -22.82
C ASN A 221 -3.33 -11.71 -22.81
N LEU A 222 -2.88 -11.01 -23.86
CA LEU A 222 -2.97 -9.55 -23.95
C LEU A 222 -4.42 -9.02 -24.06
N GLN A 223 -5.32 -9.77 -24.68
CA GLN A 223 -6.74 -9.36 -24.77
C GLN A 223 -7.41 -9.46 -23.40
N GLU A 224 -7.19 -10.57 -22.69
CA GLU A 224 -7.71 -10.73 -21.32
C GLU A 224 -7.09 -9.71 -20.35
N LEU A 225 -5.80 -9.36 -20.54
CA LEU A 225 -5.15 -8.32 -19.77
C LEU A 225 -5.78 -6.95 -20.02
N GLN A 226 -6.03 -6.59 -21.27
CA GLN A 226 -6.69 -5.33 -21.62
C GLN A 226 -8.10 -5.24 -21.01
N GLU A 227 -8.88 -6.31 -21.07
CA GLU A 227 -10.20 -6.38 -20.45
C GLU A 227 -10.12 -6.26 -18.92
N ALA A 228 -9.19 -6.99 -18.28
CA ALA A 228 -8.97 -6.90 -16.85
C ALA A 228 -8.54 -5.50 -16.41
N ASN A 229 -7.68 -4.83 -17.19
CA ASN A 229 -7.26 -3.45 -16.97
C ASN A 229 -8.44 -2.48 -17.03
N LYS A 230 -9.32 -2.62 -18.03
CA LYS A 230 -10.55 -1.81 -18.12
C LYS A 230 -11.47 -2.02 -16.91
N ASN A 231 -11.69 -3.27 -16.51
CA ASN A 231 -12.51 -3.56 -15.33
C ASN A 231 -11.90 -2.99 -14.04
N ALA A 232 -10.57 -3.00 -13.92
CA ALA A 232 -9.87 -2.37 -12.81
C ALA A 232 -10.01 -0.85 -12.83
N ASP A 233 -9.90 -0.20 -14.00
CA ASP A 233 -10.14 1.23 -14.17
C ASP A 233 -11.55 1.63 -13.68
N ASP A 234 -12.58 0.85 -14.05
CA ASP A 234 -13.96 1.08 -13.61
C ASP A 234 -14.11 0.98 -12.09
N VAL A 235 -13.48 -0.02 -11.46
CA VAL A 235 -13.47 -0.17 -10.00
C VAL A 235 -12.77 0.99 -9.30
N VAL A 236 -11.63 1.45 -9.83
CA VAL A 236 -10.90 2.60 -9.28
C VAL A 236 -11.76 3.86 -9.33
N ASN A 237 -12.38 4.14 -10.49
CA ASN A 237 -13.25 5.30 -10.68
C ASN A 237 -14.45 5.25 -9.74
N ALA A 238 -15.14 4.10 -9.66
CA ALA A 238 -16.31 3.92 -8.79
C ALA A 238 -15.95 4.09 -7.31
N THR A 239 -14.81 3.55 -6.88
CA THR A 239 -14.33 3.64 -5.49
C THR A 239 -14.12 5.08 -5.07
N TYR A 240 -13.38 5.88 -5.86
CA TYR A 240 -13.12 7.28 -5.51
C TYR A 240 -14.33 8.19 -5.68
N ALA A 241 -15.22 7.90 -6.63
CA ALA A 241 -16.50 8.61 -6.75
C ALA A 241 -17.35 8.43 -5.49
N GLY A 242 -17.43 7.20 -4.96
CA GLY A 242 -18.14 6.89 -3.71
C GLY A 242 -17.54 7.57 -2.47
N ILE A 243 -16.21 7.64 -2.38
CA ILE A 243 -15.54 8.35 -1.28
C ILE A 243 -15.78 9.86 -1.36
N SER A 244 -15.73 10.43 -2.57
CA SER A 244 -15.91 11.87 -2.78
C SER A 244 -17.31 12.35 -2.43
N SER A 245 -18.35 11.56 -2.72
CA SER A 245 -19.72 11.89 -2.33
C SER A 245 -19.89 11.89 -0.80
N PHE A 246 -19.23 10.98 -0.09
CA PHE A 246 -19.28 10.95 1.37
C PHE A 246 -18.52 12.12 2.02
N LEU A 247 -17.36 12.52 1.48
CA LEU A 247 -16.50 13.55 2.10
C LEU A 247 -16.92 15.00 1.79
N ASN A 248 -17.93 15.21 0.94
CA ASN A 248 -18.44 16.53 0.57
C ASN A 248 -19.86 16.79 1.08
N ASN A 249 -20.48 15.80 1.73
CA ASN A 249 -21.71 15.94 2.52
C ASN A 249 -21.37 16.14 4.00
#